data_AF-A0A7C3JR33-F1
#
_entry.id   AF-A0A7C3JR33-F1
#
_cell.length_a   1.000
_cell.length_b   1.000
_cell.length_c   1.000
_cell.angle_alpha   90.00
_cell.angle_beta   90.00
_cell.angle_gamma   90.00
#
_symmetry.space_group_name_H-M   'P 1'
#
loop_
_entity.id
_entity.type
_entity.pdbx_description
1 polymer ?
#
loop_
_entity_poly.entity_id
_entity_poly.type
_entity_poly.pdbx_seq_one_letter_code
_entity_poly.pdbx_strand_id
1 'polypeptide(L)' 'MRPIEITIDQLRVMAERAGLSLGEDELRRMLAGVNRSKKQAAELRELTVAESEPAATFNLSHPTRPLR' A
#
# COMPACT_ATOMS: atom_id res chain seq x y z
N MET A 1 13.11 -17.20 -0.66
CA MET A 1 12.36 -16.04 -1.18
C MET A 1 10.87 -16.33 -0.97
N ARG A 2 10.14 -15.50 -0.19
CA ARG A 2 8.70 -15.77 0.04
C ARG A 2 7.91 -15.52 -1.25
N PRO A 3 6.84 -16.29 -1.54
CA PRO A 3 5.98 -16.00 -2.68
C PRO A 3 5.43 -14.57 -2.56
N ILE A 4 5.57 -13.80 -3.65
CA ILE A 4 5.11 -12.41 -3.73
C ILE A 4 3.57 -12.37 -3.84
N GLU A 5 3.02 -13.39 -4.49
CA GLU A 5 1.58 -13.55 -4.71
C GLU A 5 0.84 -13.87 -3.42
N ILE A 6 -0.35 -13.31 -3.29
CA ILE A 6 -1.31 -13.60 -2.23
C ILE A 6 -2.45 -14.45 -2.75
N THR A 7 -3.07 -15.19 -1.83
CA THR A 7 -4.29 -15.94 -2.07
C THR A 7 -5.52 -15.07 -1.87
N ILE A 8 -6.68 -15.58 -2.30
CA ILE A 8 -7.96 -14.90 -2.12
C ILE A 8 -8.33 -14.71 -0.63
N ASP A 9 -8.00 -15.68 0.22
CA ASP A 9 -8.26 -15.59 1.66
C ASP A 9 -7.40 -14.52 2.32
N GLN A 10 -6.14 -14.40 1.90
CA GLN A 10 -5.26 -13.34 2.35
C GLN A 10 -5.77 -11.97 1.90
N LEU A 11 -6.28 -11.87 0.67
CA LEU A 11 -6.88 -10.64 0.17
C LEU A 11 -8.16 -10.26 0.95
N ARG A 12 -8.99 -11.24 1.34
CA ARG A 12 -10.17 -11.03 2.17
C ARG A 12 -9.80 -10.42 3.53
N VAL A 13 -8.81 -11.00 4.22
CA VAL A 13 -8.32 -10.46 5.49
C VAL A 13 -7.75 -9.04 5.32
N MET A 14 -7.06 -8.75 4.22
CA MET A 14 -6.55 -7.40 3.94
C MET A 14 -7.69 -6.40 3.72
N ALA A 15 -8.74 -6.79 2.99
CA ALA A 15 -9.92 -5.96 2.76
C ALA A 15 -10.66 -5.65 4.07
N GLU A 16 -10.87 -6.66 4.93
CA GLU A 16 -11.49 -6.48 6.25
C GLU A 16 -10.68 -5.51 7.13
N ARG A 17 -9.35 -5.63 7.16
CA ARG A 17 -8.47 -4.72 7.91
C ARG A 17 -8.49 -3.29 7.37
N ALA A 18 -8.78 -3.13 6.08
CA ALA A 18 -8.97 -1.83 5.46
C ALA A 18 -10.41 -1.27 5.66
N GLY A 19 -11.29 -2.01 6.33
CA GLY A 19 -12.70 -1.65 6.51
C GLY A 19 -13.54 -1.79 5.24
N LEU A 20 -13.07 -2.57 4.26
CA LEU A 20 -13.76 -2.79 2.99
C LEU A 20 -14.62 -4.06 3.07
N SER A 21 -15.93 -3.91 2.92
CA SER A 21 -16.87 -5.04 2.81
C SER A 21 -17.01 -5.45 1.34
N LEU A 22 -16.04 -6.22 0.83
CA LEU A 22 -16.01 -6.68 -0.56
C LEU A 22 -16.65 -8.06 -0.73
N GLY A 23 -17.45 -8.21 -1.78
CA GLY A 23 -17.97 -9.50 -2.21
C GLY A 23 -16.89 -10.39 -2.83
N GLU A 24 -17.17 -11.69 -2.95
CA GLU A 24 -16.21 -12.65 -3.52
C GLU A 24 -15.81 -12.31 -4.96
N ASP A 25 -16.77 -11.88 -5.79
CA ASP A 25 -16.50 -11.48 -7.18
C ASP A 25 -15.61 -10.24 -7.29
N GLU A 26 -15.70 -9.33 -6.33
CA GLU A 26 -14.81 -8.16 -6.25
C GLU A 26 -13.41 -8.57 -5.85
N LEU A 27 -13.28 -9.44 -4.84
CA LEU A 27 -12.00 -10.02 -4.41
C LEU A 27 -11.31 -10.76 -5.57
N ARG A 28 -12.05 -11.57 -6.33
CA ARG A 28 -11.52 -12.30 -7.51
C ARG A 28 -11.01 -11.35 -8.59
N ARG A 29 -11.75 -10.27 -8.87
CA ARG A 29 -11.34 -9.23 -9.84
C ARG A 29 -10.10 -8.49 -9.38
N MET A 30 -9.98 -8.23 -8.08
CA MET A 30 -8.84 -7.50 -7.50
C MET A 30 -7.57 -8.34 -7.38
N LEU A 31 -7.68 -9.66 -7.20
CA LEU A 31 -6.55 -10.55 -6.88
C LEU A 31 -5.37 -10.39 -7.84
N ALA A 32 -5.63 -10.41 -9.15
CA ALA A 32 -4.59 -10.23 -10.16
C ALA A 32 -3.93 -8.85 -10.08
N GLY A 33 -4.73 -7.80 -9.84
CA GLY A 33 -4.23 -6.43 -9.68
C GLY A 33 -3.32 -6.29 -8.46
N VAL A 34 -3.76 -6.82 -7.31
CA VAL A 34 -3.00 -6.76 -6.06
C VAL A 34 -1.69 -7.55 -6.15
N ASN A 35 -1.71 -8.72 -6.80
CA ASN A 35 -0.48 -9.50 -7.04
C ASN A 35 0.53 -8.75 -7.91
N ARG A 36 0.07 -8.06 -8.97
CA ARG A 36 0.94 -7.20 -9.78
C ARG A 36 1.53 -6.05 -8.96
N SER A 37 0.71 -5.34 -8.17
CA SER A 37 1.19 -4.23 -7.34
C SER A 37 2.19 -4.69 -6.26
N LYS A 38 2.00 -5.87 -5.65
CA LYS A 38 2.98 -6.42 -4.69
C LYS A 38 4.32 -6.72 -5.36
N LYS A 39 4.31 -7.20 -6.60
CA LYS A 39 5.54 -7.44 -7.36
C LYS A 39 6.29 -6.14 -7.63
N GLN A 40 5.60 -5.12 -8.12
CA GLN A 40 6.19 -3.79 -8.34
C GLN A 40 6.74 -3.18 -7.05
N ALA A 41 6.01 -3.31 -5.94
CA ALA A 41 6.47 -2.84 -4.64
C ALA A 41 7.71 -3.61 -4.13
N ALA A 42 7.84 -4.90 -4.44
CA ALA A 42 9.03 -5.68 -4.11
C ALA A 42 10.25 -5.23 -4.94
N GLU A 43 10.05 -5.00 -6.24
CA GLU A 43 11.09 -4.47 -7.15
C GLU A 43 11.58 -3.08 -6.69
N LEU A 44 10.65 -2.19 -6.31
CA LEU A 44 11.01 -0.85 -5.80
C LEU A 44 11.79 -0.91 -4.48
N ARG A 45 11.50 -1.88 -3.60
CA ARG A 45 12.24 -2.04 -2.34
C ARG A 45 13.70 -2.41 -2.56
N GLU A 46 14.03 -3.13 -3.63
CA GLU A 46 15.43 -3.43 -3.94
C GLU A 46 16.20 -2.19 -4.41
N LEU A 47 15.50 -1.18 -4.92
CA LEU A 47 16.08 0.10 -5.34
C LEU A 47 16.17 1.12 -4.20
N THR A 48 15.47 0.89 -3.09
CA THR A 48 15.42 1.84 -1.98
C THR A 48 16.51 1.51 -0.97
N VAL A 49 17.44 2.44 -0.75
CA VAL A 49 18.47 2.32 0.31
C VAL A 49 17.99 3.01 1.59
N ALA A 50 18.42 2.51 2.76
CA ALA A 50 17.95 2.98 4.08
C ALA A 50 18.19 4.49 4.33
N GLU A 51 19.12 5.10 3.61
CA GLU A 51 19.49 6.52 3.69
C GLU A 51 18.64 7.42 2.78
N SER A 52 17.69 6.85 2.02
CA SER A 52 16.84 7.61 1.12
C SER A 52 15.86 8.49 1.92
N GLU A 53 15.99 9.81 1.81
CA GLU A 53 15.02 10.73 2.39
C GLU A 53 13.67 10.64 1.66
N PRO A 54 12.53 10.78 2.37
CA PRO A 54 11.22 10.87 1.73
C PRO A 54 11.17 12.06 0.76
N ALA A 55 10.49 11.88 -0.38
CA ALA A 55 10.36 12.94 -1.39
C ALA A 55 9.74 14.25 -0.85
N ALA A 56 8.96 14.17 0.22
CA ALA A 56 8.52 15.33 0.99
C ALA A 56 8.50 14.98 2.48
N THR A 57 9.04 15.88 3.30
CA THR A 57 8.93 15.85 4.76
C THR A 57 7.96 16.93 5.21
N PHE A 58 7.13 16.61 6.20
CA PHE A 58 6.21 17.58 6.78
C PHE A 58 7.00 18.54 7.69
N ASN A 59 7.03 19.83 7.32
CA ASN A 59 7.71 20.87 8.08
C ASN A 59 6.71 21.63 8.97
N LEU A 60 6.83 21.46 10.29
CA LEU A 60 6.03 22.15 11.31
C LEU A 60 6.29 23.66 11.41
N SER A 61 7.28 24.20 10.68
CA SER A 61 7.74 25.59 10.79
C SER A 61 6.92 26.62 10.01
N HIS A 62 5.79 26.24 9.41
CA HIS A 62 4.86 27.22 8.84
C HIS A 62 3.90 27.72 9.94
N PRO A 63 4.02 28.97 10.43
CA PRO A 63 3.02 29.51 11.34
C PRO A 63 1.70 29.60 10.59
N THR A 64 0.73 28.77 10.97
CA THR A 64 -0.65 28.89 10.50
C THR A 64 -1.13 30.30 10.87
N ARG A 65 -1.28 31.15 9.86
CA ARG A 65 -1.80 32.51 9.99
C ARG A 65 -3.14 32.43 10.73
N PRO A 66 -3.35 33.15 11.84
CA PRO A 66 -4.63 33.09 12.54
C PRO A 66 -5.72 33.60 11.60
N LEU A 67 -6.81 32.81 11.49
CA LEU A 67 -8.03 33.21 10.80
C LEU A 67 -8.54 34.48 11.50
N ARG A 68 -8.65 35.58 10.75
CA ARG A 68 -9.38 36.78 11.16
C ARG A 68 -10.86 36.61 10.85
#